data_AF-A0A420BFX3-F1
#
_entry.id   AF-A0A420BFX3-F1
#
_cell.length_a   1.000
_cell.length_b   1.000
_cell.length_c   1.000
_cell.angle_alpha   90.00
_cell.angle_beta   90.00
_cell.angle_gamma   90.00
#
_symmetry.space_group_name_H-M   'P 1'
#
loop_
_entity.id
_entity.type
_entity.pdbx_description
1 polymer ?
#
loop_
_entity_poly.entity_id
_entity_poly.type
_entity_poly.pdbx_seq_one_letter_code
_entity_poly.pdbx_strand_id
1 'polypeptide(L)'
;MANSFLKTIRSSIKHWYIPLIIGILLILLGFYTISTPVASFLALSMLFSWSFIVSGILEIIFALQNKNEVDGWGWYLTGGILYTLFGILLMTNPLLSAGTLTFIVGFYALFRSFQLVSFSFDLKNYGSKSWGWITLFALLGIIFSFILLWNPLFAGLSLVIWTGMAISTAGFAACVFAFQLKSLKNIPNKLPNEWKERYEKLKEEFEQHNK
;
A
#
# COMPACT_ATOMS: atom_id res chain seq x y z
N MET A 1 -30.32 0.24 28.47
CA MET A 1 -28.99 -0.25 28.02
C MET A 1 -28.83 -0.28 26.48
N ALA A 2 -29.90 -0.03 25.71
CA ALA A 2 -29.92 0.21 24.25
C ALA A 2 -28.92 1.24 23.69
N ASN A 3 -28.40 2.11 24.57
CA ASN A 3 -27.34 3.03 24.21
C ASN A 3 -26.03 2.32 23.87
N SER A 4 -25.71 1.14 24.39
CA SER A 4 -24.36 0.56 24.23
C SER A 4 -23.98 0.29 22.76
N PHE A 5 -24.74 -0.55 22.04
CA PHE A 5 -24.41 -0.94 20.67
C PHE A 5 -24.57 0.21 19.68
N LEU A 6 -25.68 0.95 19.78
CA LEU A 6 -25.92 2.13 18.94
C LEU A 6 -24.91 3.24 19.23
N LYS A 7 -24.41 3.40 20.47
CA LYS A 7 -23.34 4.35 20.82
C LYS A 7 -21.99 3.88 20.26
N THR A 8 -21.67 2.59 20.27
CA THR A 8 -20.43 2.05 19.69
C THR A 8 -20.39 2.24 18.17
N ILE A 9 -21.48 1.89 17.46
CA ILE A 9 -21.61 2.15 16.03
C ILE A 9 -21.56 3.66 15.76
N ARG A 10 -22.31 4.47 16.53
CA ARG A 10 -22.34 5.92 16.36
C ARG A 10 -21.00 6.59 16.71
N SER A 11 -20.18 6.03 17.61
CA SER A 11 -18.86 6.57 17.97
C SER A 11 -17.81 6.27 16.91
N SER A 12 -17.74 5.03 16.41
CA SER A 12 -16.80 4.66 15.33
C SER A 12 -17.12 5.38 14.03
N ILE A 13 -18.40 5.69 13.78
CA ILE A 13 -18.85 6.42 12.58
C ILE A 13 -18.92 7.94 12.83
N LYS A 14 -18.68 8.43 14.05
CA LYS A 14 -18.68 9.88 14.34
C LYS A 14 -17.68 10.62 13.44
N HIS A 15 -16.54 9.98 13.20
CA HIS A 15 -15.41 10.51 12.45
C HIS A 15 -15.40 10.10 10.97
N TRP A 16 -16.56 9.82 10.37
CA TRP A 16 -16.72 9.52 8.93
C TRP A 16 -16.07 10.57 7.99
N TYR A 17 -15.88 11.81 8.46
CA TYR A 17 -15.24 12.88 7.71
C TYR A 17 -13.71 12.75 7.66
N ILE A 18 -13.07 11.98 8.54
CA ILE A 18 -11.61 11.79 8.55
C ILE A 18 -11.15 11.13 7.24
N PRO A 19 -11.73 9.99 6.80
CA PRO A 19 -11.38 9.40 5.50
C PRO A 19 -11.70 10.32 4.31
N LEU A 20 -12.70 11.21 4.43
CA LEU A 20 -13.03 12.18 3.38
C LEU A 20 -11.92 13.22 3.22
N ILE A 21 -11.47 13.80 4.34
CA ILE A 21 -10.37 14.78 4.35
C ILE A 21 -9.09 14.13 3.82
N ILE A 22 -8.75 12.94 4.31
CA ILE A 22 -7.59 12.18 3.83
C ILE A 22 -7.73 11.89 2.33
N GLY A 23 -8.91 11.47 1.86
CA GLY A 23 -9.15 11.18 0.45
C GLY A 23 -8.93 12.39 -0.46
N ILE A 24 -9.45 13.56 -0.07
CA ILE A 24 -9.24 14.81 -0.80
C ILE A 24 -7.77 15.21 -0.80
N LEU A 25 -7.09 15.14 0.35
CA LEU A 25 -5.66 15.44 0.46
C LEU A 25 -4.82 14.52 -0.44
N LEU A 26 -5.14 13.21 -0.48
CA LEU A 26 -4.46 12.26 -1.35
C LEU A 26 -4.72 12.53 -2.83
N ILE A 27 -5.94 12.89 -3.22
CA ILE A 27 -6.24 13.27 -4.62
C ILE A 27 -5.38 14.47 -5.05
N LEU A 28 -5.33 15.51 -4.21
CA LEU A 28 -4.52 16.70 -4.46
C LEU A 28 -3.02 16.38 -4.50
N LEU A 29 -2.56 15.53 -3.57
CA LEU A 29 -1.17 15.08 -3.53
C LEU A 29 -0.81 14.29 -4.79
N GLY A 30 -1.64 13.34 -5.22
CA GLY A 30 -1.39 12.55 -6.43
C GLY A 30 -1.34 13.43 -7.69
N PHE A 31 -2.22 14.43 -7.78
CA PHE A 31 -2.17 15.41 -8.86
C PHE A 31 -0.91 16.28 -8.81
N TYR A 32 -0.51 16.74 -7.62
CA TYR A 32 0.74 17.48 -7.41
C TYR A 32 1.97 16.65 -7.81
N THR A 33 1.98 15.36 -7.46
CA THR A 33 3.04 14.42 -7.81
C THR A 33 3.22 14.28 -9.31
N ILE A 34 2.12 14.16 -10.06
CA ILE A 34 2.14 14.05 -11.52
C ILE A 34 2.55 15.39 -12.16
N SER A 35 2.12 16.51 -11.58
CA SER A 35 2.41 17.86 -12.11
C SER A 35 3.87 18.27 -11.90
N THR A 36 4.56 17.69 -10.92
CA THR A 36 5.96 18.01 -10.57
C THR A 36 6.85 16.76 -10.57
N PRO A 37 7.04 16.11 -11.73
CA PRO A 37 7.59 14.77 -11.77
C PRO A 37 9.04 14.68 -11.28
N VAL A 38 9.86 15.70 -11.57
CA VAL A 38 11.27 15.74 -11.16
C VAL A 38 11.40 15.88 -9.64
N ALA A 39 10.67 16.83 -9.04
CA ALA A 39 10.70 17.05 -7.59
C ALA A 39 10.16 15.82 -6.84
N SER A 40 9.08 15.23 -7.35
CA SER A 40 8.47 14.03 -6.80
C SER A 40 9.39 12.82 -6.88
N PHE A 41 10.14 12.67 -7.98
CA PHE A 41 11.12 11.61 -8.11
C PHE A 41 12.25 11.73 -7.07
N LEU A 42 12.76 12.95 -6.85
CA LEU A 42 13.76 13.20 -5.81
C LEU A 42 13.21 12.93 -4.41
N ALA A 43 11.97 13.33 -4.13
CA ALA A 43 11.31 13.04 -2.86
C ALA A 43 11.16 11.52 -2.62
N LEU A 44 10.75 10.76 -3.64
CA LEU A 44 10.67 9.31 -3.58
C LEU A 44 12.03 8.66 -3.35
N SER A 45 13.07 9.17 -4.02
CA SER A 45 14.45 8.73 -3.81
C SER A 45 14.93 9.00 -2.38
N MET A 46 14.59 10.15 -1.78
CA MET A 46 14.90 10.44 -0.38
C MET A 46 14.16 9.52 0.59
N LEU A 47 12.85 9.30 0.37
CA LEU A 47 12.06 8.36 1.18
C LEU A 47 12.62 6.94 1.09
N PHE A 48 13.07 6.54 -0.09
CA PHE A 48 13.73 5.26 -0.31
C PHE A 48 15.05 5.17 0.48
N SER A 49 15.93 6.17 0.40
CA SER A 49 17.15 6.22 1.22
C SER A 49 16.85 6.15 2.73
N TRP A 50 15.82 6.88 3.18
CA TRP A 50 15.40 6.85 4.59
C TRP A 50 14.91 5.47 5.02
N SER A 51 14.18 4.76 4.16
CA SER A 51 13.74 3.40 4.46
C SER A 51 14.91 2.44 4.70
N PHE A 52 16.00 2.55 3.93
CA PHE A 52 17.22 1.76 4.15
C PHE A 52 17.86 2.04 5.51
N ILE A 53 17.94 3.32 5.90
CA ILE A 53 18.49 3.73 7.20
C ILE A 53 17.61 3.18 8.33
N VAL A 54 16.30 3.39 8.27
CA VAL A 54 15.38 2.94 9.31
C VAL A 54 15.38 1.43 9.43
N SER A 55 15.26 0.70 8.31
CA SER A 55 15.34 -0.77 8.30
C SER A 55 16.66 -1.27 8.84
N GLY A 56 17.79 -0.67 8.45
CA GLY A 56 19.10 -1.03 8.97
C GLY A 56 19.23 -0.83 10.47
N ILE A 57 18.76 0.31 11.00
CA ILE A 57 18.74 0.59 12.44
C ILE A 57 17.85 -0.41 13.18
N LEU A 58 16.66 -0.71 12.66
CA LEU A 58 15.74 -1.66 13.26
C LEU A 58 16.34 -3.09 13.29
N GLU A 59 17.02 -3.51 12.23
CA GLU A 59 17.72 -4.80 12.19
C GLU A 59 18.88 -4.86 13.20
N ILE A 60 19.65 -3.78 13.35
CA ILE A 60 20.70 -3.69 14.38
C ILE A 60 20.08 -3.83 15.78
N ILE A 61 19.00 -3.08 16.06
CA ILE A 61 18.30 -3.14 17.36
C ILE A 61 17.80 -4.57 17.60
N PHE A 62 17.15 -5.18 16.60
CA PHE A 62 16.64 -6.54 16.67
C PHE A 62 17.75 -7.56 16.96
N ALA A 63 18.87 -7.48 16.24
CA ALA A 63 20.02 -8.36 16.41
C ALA A 63 20.62 -8.25 17.82
N LEU A 64 20.75 -7.03 18.35
CA LEU A 64 21.30 -6.80 19.69
C LEU A 64 20.36 -7.26 20.81
N GLN A 65 19.05 -7.08 20.65
CA GLN A 65 18.05 -7.50 21.63
C GLN A 65 17.89 -9.03 21.67
N ASN A 66 18.00 -9.70 20.53
CA ASN A 66 17.72 -11.13 20.40
C ASN A 66 18.99 -11.99 20.24
N LYS A 67 20.17 -11.44 20.53
CA LYS A 67 21.47 -12.10 20.32
C LYS A 67 21.63 -13.47 21.02
N ASN A 68 20.87 -13.70 22.09
CA ASN A 68 20.90 -14.95 22.86
C ASN A 68 19.76 -15.91 22.50
N GLU A 69 18.73 -15.43 21.81
CA GLU A 69 17.49 -16.17 21.51
C GLU A 69 17.43 -16.60 20.04
N VAL A 70 18.14 -15.90 19.15
CA VAL A 70 18.12 -16.13 17.70
C VAL A 70 19.48 -16.65 17.24
N ASP A 71 19.48 -17.88 16.75
CA ASP A 71 20.62 -18.44 16.02
C ASP A 71 20.89 -17.61 14.76
N GLY A 72 22.15 -17.20 14.55
CA GLY A 72 22.54 -16.39 13.41
C GLY A 72 22.31 -14.88 13.57
N TRP A 73 22.10 -14.37 14.79
CA TRP A 73 21.98 -12.92 15.08
C TRP A 73 23.07 -12.05 14.44
N GLY A 74 24.29 -12.58 14.27
CA GLY A 74 25.40 -11.88 13.63
C GLY A 74 25.10 -11.48 12.18
N TRP A 75 24.34 -12.29 11.43
CA TRP A 75 23.92 -11.95 10.06
C TRP A 75 22.95 -10.77 10.02
N TYR A 76 22.03 -10.69 10.99
CA TYR A 76 21.14 -9.55 11.14
C TYR A 76 21.90 -8.29 11.54
N LEU A 77 22.91 -8.40 12.41
CA LEU A 77 23.75 -7.26 12.76
C LEU A 77 24.53 -6.74 11.55
N THR A 78 25.19 -7.64 10.80
CA THR A 78 25.93 -7.27 9.60
C THR A 78 25.01 -6.70 8.52
N GLY A 79 23.85 -7.33 8.28
CA GLY A 79 22.82 -6.85 7.36
C GLY A 79 22.34 -5.45 7.72
N GLY A 80 22.00 -5.23 8.99
CA GLY A 80 21.54 -3.93 9.47
C GLY A 80 22.60 -2.82 9.35
N ILE A 81 23.89 -3.14 9.62
CA ILE A 81 25.00 -2.20 9.39
C ILE A 81 25.12 -1.86 7.91
N LEU A 82 25.10 -2.85 7.02
CA LEU A 82 25.18 -2.64 5.58
C LEU A 82 24.00 -1.80 5.09
N TYR A 83 22.76 -2.13 5.47
CA TYR A 83 21.59 -1.35 5.09
C TYR A 83 21.68 0.11 5.56
N THR A 84 22.15 0.34 6.79
CA THR A 84 22.33 1.69 7.32
C THR A 84 23.37 2.47 6.51
N LEU A 85 24.52 1.87 6.22
CA LEU A 85 25.58 2.49 5.42
C LEU A 85 25.13 2.78 3.99
N PHE A 86 24.46 1.82 3.34
CA PHE A 86 23.87 2.03 2.02
C PHE A 86 22.85 3.17 2.06
N GLY A 87 21.95 3.20 3.04
CA GLY A 87 20.99 4.28 3.19
C GLY A 87 21.64 5.66 3.34
N ILE A 88 22.71 5.78 4.12
CA ILE A 88 23.48 7.03 4.27
C ILE A 88 24.15 7.42 2.94
N LEU A 89 24.74 6.46 2.23
CA LEU A 89 25.37 6.69 0.92
C LEU A 89 24.36 7.20 -0.11
N LEU A 90 23.19 6.57 -0.16
CA LEU A 90 22.09 6.97 -1.04
C LEU A 90 21.52 8.34 -0.65
N MET A 91 21.53 8.70 0.64
CA MET A 91 21.06 10.01 1.09
C MET A 91 22.03 11.15 0.75
N THR A 92 23.34 10.89 0.79
CA THR A 92 24.36 11.87 0.41
C THR A 92 24.50 12.04 -1.11
N ASN A 93 24.12 11.02 -1.89
CA ASN A 93 24.18 11.04 -3.35
C ASN A 93 22.79 10.78 -3.98
N PRO A 94 21.95 11.82 -4.14
CA PRO A 94 20.61 11.67 -4.71
C PRO A 94 20.59 11.03 -6.10
N LEU A 95 21.64 11.25 -6.91
CA LEU A 95 21.75 10.65 -8.24
C LEU A 95 21.94 9.13 -8.19
N LEU A 96 22.72 8.63 -7.21
CA LEU A 96 22.89 7.20 -6.99
C LEU A 96 21.61 6.57 -6.43
N SER A 97 20.89 7.27 -5.54
CA SER A 97 19.60 6.82 -5.02
C SER A 97 18.54 6.72 -6.12
N ALA A 98 18.42 7.74 -6.95
CA ALA A 98 17.56 7.73 -8.14
C ALA A 98 17.88 6.56 -9.09
N GLY A 99 19.16 6.33 -9.39
CA GLY A 99 19.60 5.21 -10.23
C GLY A 99 19.26 3.86 -9.59
N THR A 100 19.58 3.67 -8.32
CA THR A 100 19.33 2.41 -7.59
C THR A 100 17.83 2.09 -7.54
N LEU A 101 17.01 3.08 -7.22
CA LEU A 101 15.55 2.94 -7.16
C LEU A 101 14.97 2.54 -8.52
N THR A 102 15.44 3.15 -9.61
CA THR A 102 14.98 2.82 -10.96
C THR A 102 15.40 1.45 -11.43
N PHE A 103 16.61 0.99 -11.09
CA PHE A 103 17.03 -0.38 -11.34
C PHE A 103 16.17 -1.39 -10.59
N ILE A 104 15.94 -1.18 -9.29
CA ILE A 104 15.08 -2.06 -8.49
C ILE A 104 13.70 -2.18 -9.11
N VAL A 105 13.11 -1.06 -9.51
CA VAL A 105 11.78 -1.03 -10.12
C VAL A 105 11.76 -1.71 -11.49
N GLY A 106 12.78 -1.48 -12.31
CA GLY A 106 12.93 -2.14 -13.61
C GLY A 106 13.04 -3.66 -13.47
N PHE A 107 13.87 -4.15 -12.55
CA PHE A 107 13.99 -5.58 -12.27
C PHE A 107 12.72 -6.17 -11.66
N TYR A 108 12.06 -5.44 -10.75
CA TYR A 108 10.79 -5.86 -10.18
C TYR A 108 9.71 -5.99 -11.26
N ALA A 109 9.61 -5.00 -12.17
CA ALA A 109 8.69 -5.04 -13.30
C ALA A 109 9.00 -6.22 -14.24
N LEU A 110 10.29 -6.49 -14.48
CA LEU A 110 10.72 -7.62 -15.30
C LEU A 110 10.28 -8.95 -14.68
N PHE A 111 10.57 -9.14 -13.39
CA PHE A 111 10.19 -10.35 -12.67
C PHE A 111 8.67 -10.54 -12.62
N ARG A 112 7.92 -9.46 -12.37
CA ARG A 112 6.45 -9.47 -12.43
C ARG A 112 5.92 -9.87 -13.82
N SER A 113 6.57 -9.39 -14.87
CA SER A 113 6.17 -9.72 -16.24
C SER A 113 6.43 -11.20 -16.54
N PHE A 114 7.55 -11.76 -16.09
CA PHE A 114 7.81 -13.20 -16.17
C PHE A 114 6.83 -14.05 -15.36
N GLN A 115 6.48 -13.63 -14.13
CA GLN A 115 5.43 -14.29 -13.35
C GLN A 115 4.09 -14.28 -14.08
N LEU A 116 3.76 -13.18 -14.77
CA LEU A 116 2.54 -13.07 -15.56
C LEU A 116 2.56 -13.99 -16.78
N VAL A 117 3.72 -14.22 -17.40
CA VAL A 117 3.86 -15.25 -18.45
C VAL A 117 3.54 -16.64 -17.88
N SER A 118 4.09 -17.00 -16.72
CA SER A 118 3.80 -18.28 -16.06
C SER A 118 2.31 -18.42 -15.74
N PHE A 119 1.72 -17.41 -15.10
CA PHE A 119 0.30 -17.38 -14.78
C PHE A 119 -0.58 -17.45 -16.02
N SER A 120 -0.13 -16.84 -17.13
CA SER A 120 -0.77 -17.00 -18.41
C SER A 120 -0.83 -18.49 -18.74
N PHE A 121 0.30 -19.19 -18.84
CA PHE A 121 0.28 -20.63 -19.18
C PHE A 121 -0.66 -21.46 -18.30
N ASP A 122 -0.77 -21.14 -17.01
CA ASP A 122 -1.76 -21.78 -16.13
C ASP A 122 -3.20 -21.53 -16.59
N LEU A 123 -3.57 -20.29 -16.97
CA LEU A 123 -4.89 -19.99 -17.54
C LEU A 123 -5.17 -20.73 -18.84
N LYS A 124 -4.14 -20.97 -19.67
CA LYS A 124 -4.29 -21.80 -20.87
C LYS A 124 -4.69 -23.21 -20.49
N ASN A 125 -4.03 -23.78 -19.47
CA ASN A 125 -4.27 -25.12 -18.98
C ASN A 125 -5.66 -25.25 -18.33
N TYR A 126 -6.17 -24.18 -17.72
CA TYR A 126 -7.54 -24.10 -17.20
C TYR A 126 -8.61 -23.84 -18.27
N GLY A 127 -8.25 -23.78 -19.55
CA GLY A 127 -9.21 -23.60 -20.66
C GLY A 127 -9.77 -22.18 -20.80
N SER A 128 -9.16 -21.18 -20.17
CA SER A 128 -9.62 -19.80 -20.28
C SER A 128 -9.29 -19.19 -21.65
N LYS A 129 -10.31 -18.64 -22.31
CA LYS A 129 -10.18 -17.93 -23.60
C LYS A 129 -9.38 -16.62 -23.49
N SER A 130 -9.21 -16.06 -22.29
CA SER A 130 -8.45 -14.82 -22.06
C SER A 130 -6.93 -15.02 -22.04
N TRP A 131 -6.44 -16.26 -22.11
CA TRP A 131 -5.02 -16.58 -22.04
C TRP A 131 -4.12 -15.72 -22.92
N GLY A 132 -4.46 -15.63 -24.21
CA GLY A 132 -3.64 -14.92 -25.20
C GLY A 132 -3.51 -13.42 -24.92
N TRP A 133 -4.54 -12.79 -24.35
CA TRP A 133 -4.47 -11.39 -23.92
C TRP A 133 -3.46 -11.20 -22.79
N ILE A 134 -3.47 -12.11 -21.81
CA ILE A 134 -2.52 -12.07 -20.69
C ILE A 134 -1.09 -12.29 -21.18
N THR A 135 -0.87 -13.22 -22.12
CA THR A 135 0.45 -13.46 -22.71
C THR A 135 0.97 -12.21 -23.43
N LEU A 136 0.10 -11.55 -24.21
CA LEU A 136 0.47 -10.30 -24.90
C LEU A 136 0.87 -9.20 -23.92
N PHE A 137 0.08 -8.97 -22.86
CA PHE A 137 0.41 -7.99 -21.82
C PHE A 137 1.70 -8.35 -21.08
N ALA A 138 1.97 -9.63 -20.85
CA ALA A 138 3.20 -10.08 -20.23
C ALA A 138 4.43 -9.79 -21.11
N LEU A 139 4.34 -10.05 -22.43
CA LEU A 139 5.39 -9.72 -23.39
C LEU A 139 5.63 -8.20 -23.48
N LEU A 140 4.56 -7.39 -23.54
CA LEU A 140 4.67 -5.94 -23.48
C LEU A 140 5.30 -5.47 -22.16
N GLY A 141 4.96 -6.11 -21.05
CA GLY A 141 5.56 -5.86 -19.74
C GLY A 141 7.07 -6.15 -19.72
N ILE A 142 7.52 -7.24 -20.34
CA ILE A 142 8.94 -7.57 -20.47
C ILE A 142 9.66 -6.49 -21.27
N ILE A 143 9.13 -6.10 -22.44
CA ILE A 143 9.72 -5.05 -23.29
C ILE A 143 9.78 -3.72 -22.53
N PHE A 144 8.68 -3.35 -21.87
CA PHE A 144 8.61 -2.15 -21.04
C PHE A 144 9.66 -2.18 -19.93
N SER A 145 9.85 -3.32 -19.27
CA SER A 145 10.86 -3.50 -18.22
C SER A 145 12.28 -3.33 -18.74
N PHE A 146 12.59 -3.84 -19.94
CA PHE A 146 13.88 -3.58 -20.59
C PHE A 146 14.08 -2.10 -20.91
N ILE A 147 13.04 -1.39 -21.36
CA ILE A 147 13.10 0.05 -21.60
C ILE A 147 13.38 0.81 -20.30
N LEU A 148 12.76 0.40 -19.18
CA LEU A 148 13.02 0.98 -17.86
C LEU A 148 14.49 0.81 -17.44
N LEU A 149 15.05 -0.39 -17.62
CA LEU A 149 16.43 -0.69 -17.25
C LEU A 149 17.45 0.03 -18.14
N TRP A 150 17.12 0.24 -19.42
CA TRP A 150 18.00 0.92 -20.37
C TRP A 150 18.02 2.44 -20.16
N ASN A 151 16.89 3.03 -19.77
CA ASN A 151 16.76 4.47 -19.56
C ASN A 151 16.25 4.78 -18.14
N PRO A 152 17.18 5.00 -17.18
CA PRO A 152 16.83 5.34 -15.80
C PRO A 152 15.97 6.60 -15.66
N LEU A 153 16.12 7.59 -16.55
CA LEU A 153 15.28 8.79 -16.53
C LEU A 153 13.83 8.46 -16.88
N PHE A 154 13.63 7.66 -17.93
CA PHE A 154 12.30 7.17 -18.29
C PHE A 154 11.69 6.32 -17.16
N ALA A 155 12.50 5.48 -16.52
CA ALA A 155 12.05 4.70 -15.38
C ALA A 155 11.60 5.56 -14.21
N GLY A 156 12.37 6.59 -13.86
CA GLY A 156 11.99 7.53 -12.81
C GLY A 156 10.68 8.26 -13.09
N LEU A 157 10.50 8.76 -14.32
CA LEU A 157 9.27 9.43 -14.73
C LEU A 157 8.07 8.48 -14.69
N SER A 158 8.21 7.28 -15.23
CA SER A 158 7.14 6.28 -15.22
C SER A 158 6.72 5.94 -13.79
N LEU A 159 7.69 5.75 -12.88
CA LEU A 159 7.42 5.46 -11.48
C LEU A 159 6.62 6.56 -10.82
N VAL A 160 6.97 7.83 -11.08
CA VAL A 160 6.26 8.98 -10.50
C VAL A 160 4.83 9.06 -11.00
N ILE A 161 4.62 8.83 -12.29
CA ILE A 161 3.27 8.84 -12.88
C ILE A 161 2.40 7.73 -12.26
N TRP A 162 2.95 6.52 -12.15
CA TRP A 162 2.23 5.38 -11.57
C TRP A 162 1.94 5.57 -10.07
N THR A 163 2.89 6.11 -9.31
CA THR A 163 2.67 6.44 -7.89
C THR A 163 1.65 7.56 -7.73
N GLY A 164 1.71 8.61 -8.55
CA GLY A 164 0.70 9.67 -8.55
C GLY A 164 -0.70 9.13 -8.85
N MET A 165 -0.85 8.28 -9.87
CA MET A 165 -2.11 7.61 -10.19
C MET A 165 -2.60 6.72 -9.05
N ALA A 166 -1.71 5.95 -8.41
CA ALA A 166 -2.04 5.10 -7.28
C ALA A 166 -2.52 5.93 -6.07
N ILE A 167 -1.83 7.02 -5.75
CA ILE A 167 -2.20 7.94 -4.67
C ILE A 167 -3.56 8.59 -4.96
N SER A 168 -3.80 9.06 -6.19
CA SER A 168 -5.09 9.63 -6.58
C SER A 168 -6.22 8.61 -6.50
N THR A 169 -5.98 7.37 -6.92
CA THR A 169 -6.97 6.27 -6.86
C THR A 169 -7.26 5.89 -5.41
N ALA A 170 -6.25 5.81 -4.56
CA ALA A 170 -6.40 5.59 -3.12
C ALA A 170 -7.20 6.73 -2.46
N GLY A 171 -6.94 7.98 -2.85
CA GLY A 171 -7.70 9.14 -2.40
C GLY A 171 -9.17 9.08 -2.82
N PHE A 172 -9.44 8.68 -4.07
CA PHE A 172 -10.80 8.45 -4.55
C PHE A 172 -11.50 7.33 -3.76
N ALA A 173 -10.82 6.21 -3.52
CA ALA A 173 -11.35 5.10 -2.73
C ALA A 173 -11.65 5.53 -1.28
N ALA A 174 -10.78 6.34 -0.66
CA ALA A 174 -11.00 6.88 0.68
C ALA A 174 -12.22 7.82 0.75
N CYS A 175 -12.44 8.64 -0.29
CA CYS A 175 -13.66 9.44 -0.42
C CYS A 175 -14.91 8.55 -0.49
N VAL A 176 -14.90 7.51 -1.32
CA VAL A 176 -16.02 6.54 -1.41
C VAL A 176 -16.27 5.87 -0.06
N PHE A 177 -15.22 5.43 0.63
CA PHE A 177 -15.31 4.83 1.96
C PHE A 177 -15.91 5.80 2.99
N ALA A 178 -15.54 7.08 2.94
CA ALA A 178 -16.13 8.11 3.79
C ALA A 178 -17.64 8.25 3.58
N PHE A 179 -18.11 8.21 2.33
CA PHE A 179 -19.53 8.24 2.02
C PHE A 179 -20.26 6.98 2.47
N GLN A 180 -19.62 5.81 2.37
CA GLN A 180 -20.16 4.56 2.92
C GLN A 180 -20.31 4.67 4.45
N LEU A 181 -19.30 5.18 5.17
CA LEU A 181 -19.41 5.45 6.60
C LEU A 181 -20.52 6.44 6.93
N LYS A 182 -20.63 7.54 6.17
CA LYS A 182 -21.73 8.52 6.33
C LYS A 182 -23.10 7.86 6.17
N SER A 183 -23.24 6.96 5.19
CA SER A 183 -24.47 6.21 4.96
C SER A 183 -24.82 5.32 6.15
N LEU A 184 -23.84 4.56 6.66
CA LEU A 184 -24.00 3.69 7.83
C LEU A 184 -24.39 4.47 9.10
N LYS A 185 -23.84 5.68 9.28
CA LYS A 185 -24.19 6.57 10.41
C LYS A 185 -25.68 6.87 10.50
N ASN A 186 -26.33 6.95 9.35
CA ASN A 186 -27.71 7.41 9.22
C ASN A 186 -28.72 6.25 9.36
N ILE A 187 -28.29 4.99 9.30
CA ILE A 187 -29.17 3.82 9.40
C ILE A 187 -29.95 3.78 10.73
N PRO A 188 -29.33 3.96 11.91
CA PRO A 188 -30.06 3.98 13.19
C PRO A 188 -31.14 5.06 13.28
N ASN A 189 -30.95 6.19 12.61
CA ASN A 189 -31.91 7.28 12.61
C ASN A 189 -33.13 6.97 11.70
N LYS A 190 -32.96 6.11 10.69
CA LYS A 190 -34.02 5.73 9.73
C LYS A 190 -34.85 4.52 10.17
N LEU A 191 -34.39 3.75 11.16
CA LEU A 191 -35.09 2.56 11.64
C LEU A 191 -36.37 2.92 12.42
N PRO A 192 -37.52 2.29 12.13
CA PRO A 192 -38.72 2.38 12.97
C PRO A 192 -38.42 1.95 14.40
N ASN A 193 -39.11 2.55 15.37
CA ASN A 193 -38.88 2.26 16.79
C ASN A 193 -39.14 0.78 17.13
N GLU A 194 -40.12 0.16 16.48
CA GLU A 194 -40.43 -1.27 16.65
C GLU A 194 -39.23 -2.18 16.32
N TRP A 195 -38.51 -1.91 15.22
CA TRP A 195 -37.35 -2.71 14.83
C TRP A 195 -36.16 -2.52 15.79
N LYS A 196 -36.03 -1.32 16.37
CA LYS A 196 -35.03 -1.05 17.40
C LYS A 196 -35.31 -1.87 18.65
N GLU A 197 -36.56 -1.92 19.08
CA GLU A 197 -36.98 -2.72 20.24
C GLU A 197 -36.83 -4.23 20.01
N ARG A 198 -37.22 -4.73 18.82
CA ARG A 198 -37.06 -6.16 18.47
C ARG A 198 -35.59 -6.59 18.45
N TYR A 199 -34.69 -5.75 17.93
CA TYR A 199 -33.26 -6.02 17.93
C TYR A 199 -32.70 -6.17 19.36
N GLU A 200 -33.09 -5.28 20.27
CA GLU A 200 -32.64 -5.33 21.67
C GLU A 200 -33.08 -6.62 22.36
N LYS A 201 -34.35 -7.04 22.18
CA LYS A 201 -34.84 -8.32 22.72
C LYS A 201 -34.01 -9.52 22.22
N LEU A 202 -33.77 -9.60 20.92
CA LEU A 202 -32.98 -10.68 20.33
C LEU A 202 -31.53 -10.70 20.83
N LYS A 203 -30.94 -9.51 21.05
CA LYS A 203 -29.58 -9.41 21.59
C LYS A 203 -29.52 -9.87 23.05
N GLU A 204 -30.49 -9.48 23.87
CA GLU A 204 -30.59 -9.93 25.26
C GLU A 204 -30.76 -11.45 25.35
N GLU A 205 -31.62 -12.06 24.52
CA GLU A 205 -31.75 -13.51 24.42
C GLU A 205 -30.43 -14.20 24.05
N PHE A 206 -29.68 -13.65 23.09
CA PHE A 206 -28.37 -14.18 22.69
C PHE A 206 -27.33 -14.09 23.82
N GLU A 207 -27.22 -12.95 24.50
CA GLU A 207 -26.28 -12.78 25.62
C GLU A 207 -26.66 -13.63 26.84
N GLN A 208 -27.95 -13.91 27.05
CA GLN A 208 -28.42 -14.82 28.11
C GLN A 208 -28.13 -16.30 27.78
N HIS A 209 -28.16 -16.70 26.51
CA HIS A 209 -27.85 -18.07 26.09
C HIS A 209 -26.35 -18.38 25.98
N ASN A 210 -25.51 -17.36 25.81
CA ASN A 210 -24.05 -17.50 25.63
C ASN A 210 -23.23 -17.14 26.89
N LYS A 211 -23.89 -16.92 28.02
CA LYS A 211 -23.27 -16.84 29.36
C LYS A 211 -23.42 -18.17 30.08
#